data_AF-A0A7W1Z4W9-F1
#
_entry.id   AF-A0A7W1Z4W9-F1
#
_cell.length_a   1.000
_cell.length_b   1.000
_cell.length_c   1.000
_cell.angle_alpha   90.00
_cell.angle_beta   90.00
_cell.angle_gamma   90.00
#
_symmetry.space_group_name_H-M   'P 1'
#
loop_
_entity.id
_entity.type
_entity.pdbx_description
1 polymer ?
#
loop_
_entity_poly.entity_id
_entity_poly.type
_entity_poly.pdbx_seq_one_letter_code
_entity_poly.pdbx_strand_id
1 'polypeptide(L)'
;MALRTIKTPDGAEWAVWNVEPSLGAAYGTHAQLSTALTGGWLAFQSGHERRRVTPVPEDWEQLPDADLAALWNIAEPIRDGGHLI
;
A
#
# COMPACT_ATOMS: atom_id res chain seq x y z
N MET A 1 -0.43 11.25 -6.23
CA MET A 1 -1.89 11.49 -6.34
C MET A 1 -2.57 10.37 -5.58
N ALA A 2 -3.34 10.68 -4.54
CA ALA A 2 -4.15 9.68 -3.85
C ALA A 2 -5.37 9.39 -4.73
N LEU A 3 -5.68 8.12 -4.99
CA LEU A 3 -6.86 7.76 -5.79
C LEU A 3 -8.12 7.80 -4.91
N ARG A 4 -7.98 7.37 -3.66
CA ARG A 4 -9.04 7.37 -2.64
C ARG A 4 -8.50 7.83 -1.30
N THR A 5 -9.40 8.27 -0.42
CA THR A 5 -9.08 8.62 0.96
C THR A 5 -10.14 8.00 1.86
N ILE A 6 -9.71 7.31 2.91
CA ILE A 6 -10.60 6.72 3.92
C ILE A 6 -10.33 7.35 5.29
N LYS A 7 -11.35 7.38 6.14
CA LYS A 7 -11.17 7.70 7.56
C LYS A 7 -11.14 6.42 8.37
N THR A 8 -10.03 6.20 9.06
CA THR A 8 -9.93 5.11 10.00
C THR A 8 -10.67 5.45 11.31
N PRO A 9 -11.06 4.45 12.12
CA PRO A 9 -11.82 4.68 13.35
C PRO A 9 -11.11 5.60 14.37
N ASP A 10 -9.78 5.68 14.30
CA ASP A 10 -8.93 6.60 15.08
C ASP A 10 -9.01 8.06 14.60
N GLY A 11 -9.75 8.33 13.52
CA GLY A 11 -9.96 9.67 12.96
C GLY A 11 -8.88 10.14 11.98
N ALA A 12 -7.86 9.31 11.72
CA ALA A 12 -6.86 9.64 10.71
C ALA A 12 -7.40 9.44 9.29
N GLU A 13 -6.99 10.34 8.40
CA GLU A 13 -7.25 10.22 6.97
C GLU A 13 -6.11 9.47 6.31
N TRP A 14 -6.44 8.39 5.61
CA TRP A 14 -5.50 7.54 4.90
C TRP A 14 -5.77 7.63 3.41
N ALA A 15 -4.78 8.11 2.67
CA ALA A 15 -4.76 8.05 1.22
C ALA A 15 -4.46 6.63 0.76
N VAL A 16 -5.24 6.14 -0.20
CA VAL A 16 -5.18 4.78 -0.74
C VAL A 16 -4.99 4.82 -2.25
N TRP A 17 -4.06 4.02 -2.75
CA TRP A 17 -3.82 3.86 -4.18
C TRP A 17 -3.22 2.49 -4.50
N ASN A 18 -3.47 1.97 -5.71
CA ASN A 18 -2.75 0.81 -6.20
C ASN A 18 -1.33 1.24 -6.61
N VAL A 19 -0.36 0.38 -6.34
CA VAL A 19 1.00 0.53 -6.86
C VAL A 19 1.26 -0.67 -7.75
N GLU A 20 1.31 -0.41 -9.05
CA GLU A 20 1.72 -1.39 -10.04
C GLU A 20 3.23 -1.27 -10.24
N PRO A 21 4.03 -2.30 -9.89
CA PRO A 21 5.45 -2.27 -10.20
C PRO A 21 5.63 -2.27 -11.70
N SER A 22 6.10 -1.16 -12.26
CA SER A 22 6.53 -1.13 -13.65
C SER A 22 7.75 -2.04 -13.78
N LEU A 23 7.57 -3.19 -14.44
CA LEU A 23 8.61 -4.21 -14.66
C LEU A 23 9.90 -3.64 -15.30
N GLY A 24 9.83 -2.45 -15.90
CA GLY A 24 10.96 -1.77 -16.55
C GLY A 24 12.09 -1.31 -15.62
N ALA A 25 11.88 -1.21 -14.31
CA ALA A 25 12.93 -0.86 -13.34
C ALA A 25 13.60 -2.08 -12.66
N ALA A 26 13.05 -3.28 -12.82
CA ALA A 26 13.48 -4.48 -12.07
C ALA A 26 14.72 -5.19 -12.64
N TYR A 27 15.24 -4.78 -13.81
CA TYR A 27 16.45 -5.35 -14.40
C TYR A 27 17.75 -4.71 -13.89
N GLY A 28 17.66 -3.64 -13.10
CA GLY A 28 18.81 -2.97 -12.51
C GLY A 28 18.82 -3.11 -11.00
N THR A 29 19.57 -4.10 -10.50
CA THR A 29 20.10 -4.16 -9.13
C THR A 29 19.09 -4.01 -7.96
N HIS A 30 18.76 -5.15 -7.33
CA HIS A 30 18.39 -5.24 -5.91
C HIS A 30 17.05 -4.64 -5.46
N ALA A 31 15.97 -4.95 -6.16
CA ALA A 31 14.72 -5.19 -5.45
C ALA A 31 14.33 -6.65 -5.69
N GLN A 32 14.68 -7.53 -4.74
CA GLN A 32 13.96 -8.78 -4.52
C GLN A 32 12.52 -8.40 -4.15
N LEU A 33 11.75 -7.92 -5.12
CA LEU A 33 10.31 -7.90 -5.01
C LEU A 33 9.93 -9.37 -4.98
N SER A 34 9.62 -9.87 -3.79
CA SER A 34 9.00 -11.17 -3.59
C SER A 34 7.90 -11.33 -4.64
N THR A 35 7.72 -12.50 -5.25
CA THR A 35 6.69 -12.75 -6.29
C THR A 35 5.31 -12.17 -5.93
N ALA A 36 5.00 -12.03 -4.64
CA ALA A 36 3.80 -11.36 -4.11
C ALA A 36 3.68 -9.85 -4.46
N LEU A 37 4.79 -9.11 -4.60
CA LEU A 37 4.76 -7.70 -5.00
C LEU A 37 4.66 -7.51 -6.51
N THR A 38 4.93 -8.54 -7.32
CA THR A 38 4.85 -8.46 -8.79
C THR A 38 3.41 -8.24 -9.28
N GLY A 39 2.41 -8.65 -8.49
CA GLY A 39 0.99 -8.44 -8.76
C GLY A 39 0.45 -7.07 -8.35
N GLY A 40 1.32 -6.16 -7.88
CA GLY A 40 0.91 -4.88 -7.31
C GLY A 40 0.49 -4.98 -5.85
N TRP A 41 0.43 -3.83 -5.19
CA TRP A 41 0.00 -3.73 -3.80
C TRP A 41 -0.84 -2.49 -3.57
N LEU A 42 -1.73 -2.57 -2.57
CA LEU A 42 -2.52 -1.42 -2.17
C LEU A 42 -1.74 -0.66 -1.11
N ALA A 43 -1.35 0.56 -1.42
CA ALA A 43 -0.60 1.41 -0.52
C ALA A 43 -1.55 2.34 0.23
N PHE A 44 -1.37 2.39 1.55
CA PHE A 44 -2.08 3.28 2.47
C PHE A 44 -1.06 4.26 3.05
N GLN A 45 -1.33 5.55 2.99
CA GLN A 45 -0.47 6.58 3.58
C GLN A 45 -1.29 7.57 4.38
N SER A 46 -0.81 7.88 5.58
CA SER A 46 -1.34 8.97 6.40
C SER A 46 -0.17 9.74 7.01
N GLY A 47 0.03 10.97 6.53
CA GLY A 47 1.17 11.80 6.93
C GLY A 47 2.52 11.10 6.70
N HIS A 48 3.20 10.73 7.78
CA HIS A 48 4.49 10.04 7.76
C HIS A 48 4.39 8.51 7.77
N GLU A 49 3.22 7.96 8.10
CA GLU A 49 3.02 6.53 8.17
C GLU A 49 2.59 5.98 6.82
N ARG A 50 3.17 4.83 6.45
CA ARG A 50 2.85 4.11 5.22
C ARG A 50 2.64 2.65 5.54
N ARG A 51 1.59 2.06 4.97
CA ARG A 51 1.28 0.63 5.08
C ARG A 51 0.94 0.08 3.70
N ARG A 52 1.09 -1.24 3.53
CA ARG A 52 0.73 -1.93 2.29
C ARG A 52 -0.05 -3.20 2.56
N VAL A 53 -0.93 -3.54 1.62
CA VAL A 53 -1.64 -4.81 1.58
C VAL A 53 -1.30 -5.52 0.27
N THR A 54 -0.95 -6.80 0.37
CA THR A 54 -0.75 -7.69 -0.77
C THR A 54 -1.50 -9.00 -0.54
N PRO A 55 -2.23 -9.53 -1.54
CA PRO A 55 -2.46 -8.96 -2.88
C PRO A 55 -3.44 -7.77 -2.88
N VAL A 56 -3.49 -7.01 -3.99
CA VAL A 56 -4.53 -5.98 -4.19
C VAL A 56 -5.89 -6.69 -4.32
N PRO A 57 -6.92 -6.32 -3.54
CA PRO A 57 -8.27 -6.84 -3.73
C PRO A 57 -8.81 -6.46 -5.11
N GLU A 58 -9.56 -7.38 -5.74
CA GLU A 58 -10.38 -7.02 -6.90
C GLU A 58 -11.41 -5.95 -6.51
N ASP A 59 -11.67 -5.01 -7.43
CA ASP A 59 -12.62 -3.93 -7.20
C ASP A 59 -12.40 -3.13 -5.90
N TRP A 60 -11.15 -3.01 -5.42
CA TRP A 60 -10.82 -2.24 -4.21
C TRP A 60 -11.31 -0.79 -4.28
N GLU A 61 -11.41 -0.24 -5.49
CA GLU A 61 -12.00 1.08 -5.71
C GLU A 61 -13.49 1.08 -5.36
N GLN A 62 -14.24 0.04 -5.67
CA GLN A 62 -15.66 0.00 -5.34
C GLN A 62 -15.93 -0.41 -3.90
N LEU A 63 -14.90 -0.80 -3.14
CA LEU A 63 -15.05 -1.22 -1.76
C LEU A 63 -15.55 -0.08 -0.87
N PRO A 64 -16.45 -0.39 0.08
CA PRO A 64 -16.82 0.53 1.14
C PRO A 64 -15.61 0.95 1.99
N ASP A 65 -15.69 2.15 2.57
CA ASP A 65 -14.66 2.65 3.49
C ASP A 65 -14.43 1.70 4.68
N ALA A 66 -15.46 0.96 5.11
CA ALA A 66 -15.37 -0.05 6.18
C ALA A 66 -14.47 -1.23 5.78
N ASP A 67 -14.58 -1.73 4.55
CA ASP A 67 -13.73 -2.80 4.02
C ASP A 67 -12.30 -2.29 3.81
N LEU A 68 -12.13 -1.08 3.28
CA LEU A 68 -10.82 -0.44 3.17
C LEU A 68 -10.16 -0.22 4.54
N ALA A 69 -10.95 0.10 5.58
CA ALA A 69 -10.46 0.20 6.96
C ALA A 69 -10.07 -1.18 7.54
N ALA A 70 -10.80 -2.24 7.20
CA ALA A 70 -10.43 -3.61 7.56
C ALA A 70 -9.12 -4.03 6.87
N LEU A 71 -8.94 -3.67 5.58
CA LEU A 71 -7.69 -3.86 4.85
C LEU A 71 -6.53 -3.09 5.48
N TRP A 72 -6.76 -1.82 5.86
CA TRP A 72 -5.77 -1.03 6.59
C TRP A 72 -5.36 -1.67 7.93
N ASN A 73 -6.31 -2.29 8.64
CA ASN A 73 -6.06 -2.94 9.92
C ASN A 73 -5.12 -4.16 9.79
N ILE A 74 -5.21 -4.88 8.67
CA ILE A 74 -4.30 -6.01 8.35
C ILE A 74 -3.07 -5.58 7.54
N ALA A 75 -2.98 -4.30 7.15
CA ALA A 75 -1.91 -3.79 6.33
C ALA A 75 -0.58 -3.78 7.09
N GLU A 76 0.47 -4.27 6.43
CA GLU A 76 1.81 -4.29 7.01
C GLU A 76 2.42 -2.88 6.94
N PRO A 77 2.93 -2.33 8.06
CA PRO A 77 3.62 -1.05 8.03
C PRO A 77 4.90 -1.14 7.21
N ILE A 78 5.00 -0.28 6.20
CA ILE A 78 6.22 -0.10 5.43
C ILE A 78 7.17 0.69 6.32
N ARG A 79 8.04 -0.03 7.03
CA ARG A 79 9.25 0.57 7.58
C ARG A 79 10.13 0.92 6.40
N ASP A 80 10.10 2.19 5.99
CA ASP A 80 11.15 2.74 5.16
C ASP A 80 12.44 2.49 5.93
N GLY A 81 13.31 1.64 5.40
CA GLY A 81 14.52 1.18 6.06
C GLY A 81 15.47 2.36 6.27
N GLY A 82 15.24 3.12 7.34
CA GLY A 82 16.18 4.09 7.82
C GLY A 82 17.40 3.36 8.39
N HIS A 83 18.56 3.75 7.87
CA HIS A 83 19.89 3.58 8.44
C HIS A 83 20.70 2.36 7.95
N LEU A 84 21.39 2.55 6.82
CA LEU A 84 22.76 2.03 6.71
C LEU A 84 23.67 3.10 7.32
N ILE A 85 24.30 2.71 8.44
CA ILE A 85 25.39 3.38 9.16
C ILE A 85 26.62 3.60 8.28
#